data_AF-G7JGH3-F1
#
_entry.id   AF-G7JGH3-F1
#
_cell.length_a   1.000
_cell.length_b   1.000
_cell.length_c   1.000
_cell.angle_alpha   90.00
_cell.angle_beta   90.00
_cell.angle_gamma   90.00
#
_symmetry.space_group_name_H-M   'P 1'
#
loop_
_entity.id
_entity.type
_entity.pdbx_description
1 polymer ?
#
loop_
_entity_poly.entity_id
_entity_poly.type
_entity_poly.pdbx_seq_one_letter_code
_entity_poly.pdbx_strand_id
1 'polypeptide(L)'
;MANLPDEILIHILSFLTTKESVATSILSKRWIHLWHHVPNLIFPNITVNGIQSNYTFNEFLFSVLIALDTNFINTFHLHIHYSNPNLAYHLSFPNVTKWINLVVQRKLNHLHLHLDNGNFYKFLPKLPTSIFTCRTLVSLNLCWFRVKGFSFSVNGIQLPSLTFLRLVSIKFLQVNDFVLLLAGSPILEDLEASDIQFYDAKDYLTIQEYKNLSFPKLTRAHTSVFWCDFPARAFSNSESLSIDTTLYTNEELDDIYIFHNLTHLEIHDCWYTVLHVLHVCPKLQILKLCQAFNVAMSDGEDDQECWEEPEFVPQCLFSCLTTCIIQDFLGWKNELRLVEYILRNAQNLQTMTIKCESEPLKIERKYGPLETV
;
A
#
# COMPACT_ATOMS: atom_id res chain seq x y z
N MET A 1 -14.04 -39.37 -2.04
CA MET A 1 -13.06 -38.71 -2.94
C MET A 1 -12.80 -39.47 -4.24
N ALA A 2 -12.74 -40.82 -4.25
CA ALA A 2 -12.44 -41.58 -5.48
C ALA A 2 -13.42 -41.38 -6.67
N ASN A 3 -14.67 -40.98 -6.41
CA ASN A 3 -15.71 -40.81 -7.43
C ASN A 3 -15.95 -39.35 -7.86
N LEU A 4 -15.21 -38.38 -7.34
CA LEU A 4 -15.36 -36.97 -7.77
C LEU A 4 -14.76 -36.78 -9.17
N PRO A 5 -15.31 -35.89 -10.03
CA PRO A 5 -14.66 -35.49 -11.29
C PRO A 5 -13.34 -34.77 -11.07
N ASP A 6 -12.41 -34.85 -12.04
CA ASP A 6 -11.09 -34.20 -11.96
C ASP A 6 -11.21 -32.68 -11.77
N GLU A 7 -12.17 -32.03 -12.42
CA GLU A 7 -12.43 -30.58 -12.29
C GLU A 7 -12.71 -30.18 -10.84
N ILE A 8 -13.49 -30.99 -10.11
CA ILE A 8 -13.80 -30.75 -8.70
C ILE A 8 -12.56 -30.96 -7.84
N LEU A 9 -11.75 -31.98 -8.15
CA LEU A 9 -10.49 -32.21 -7.43
C LEU A 9 -9.50 -31.07 -7.66
N ILE A 10 -9.35 -30.59 -8.90
CA ILE A 10 -8.51 -29.43 -9.25
C ILE A 10 -9.01 -28.18 -8.53
N HIS A 11 -10.33 -27.97 -8.48
CA HIS A 11 -10.91 -26.87 -7.72
C HIS A 11 -10.59 -26.97 -6.22
N ILE A 12 -10.71 -28.16 -5.61
CA ILE A 12 -10.31 -28.39 -4.22
C ILE A 12 -8.81 -28.07 -4.02
N LEU A 13 -7.94 -28.56 -4.91
CA LEU A 13 -6.50 -28.28 -4.87
C LEU A 13 -6.18 -26.79 -5.03
N SER A 14 -7.04 -26.03 -5.71
CA SER A 14 -6.84 -24.57 -5.91
C SER A 14 -6.96 -23.74 -4.62
N PHE A 15 -7.46 -24.34 -3.54
CA PHE A 15 -7.49 -23.74 -2.20
C PHE A 15 -6.26 -24.09 -1.34
N LEU A 16 -5.39 -24.98 -1.81
CA LEU A 16 -4.18 -25.40 -1.09
C LEU A 16 -2.96 -24.59 -1.54
N THR A 17 -1.90 -24.59 -0.74
CA THR A 17 -0.59 -24.11 -1.21
C THR A 17 -0.06 -25.01 -2.32
N THR A 18 0.82 -24.48 -3.18
CA THR A 18 1.41 -25.29 -4.26
C THR A 18 2.12 -26.52 -3.71
N LYS A 19 2.79 -26.40 -2.55
CA LYS A 19 3.50 -27.50 -1.89
C LYS A 19 2.53 -28.61 -1.46
N GLU A 20 1.41 -28.26 -0.86
CA GLU A 20 0.38 -29.21 -0.46
C GLU A 20 -0.28 -29.87 -1.67
N SER A 21 -0.60 -29.09 -2.69
CA SER A 21 -1.15 -29.59 -3.95
C SER A 21 -0.23 -30.61 -4.61
N VAL A 22 1.07 -30.32 -4.72
CA VAL A 22 2.06 -31.28 -5.24
C VAL A 22 2.18 -32.50 -4.32
N ALA A 23 2.12 -32.33 -2.99
CA ALA A 23 2.21 -33.43 -2.04
C ALA A 23 1.05 -34.43 -2.17
N THR A 24 -0.13 -34.00 -2.66
CA THR A 24 -1.24 -34.92 -2.94
C THR A 24 -0.93 -35.97 -4.01
N SER A 25 0.12 -35.78 -4.81
CA SER A 25 0.57 -36.75 -5.82
C SER A 25 0.89 -38.14 -5.25
N ILE A 26 1.23 -38.25 -3.96
CA ILE A 26 1.51 -39.52 -3.30
C ILE A 26 0.24 -40.35 -3.02
N LEU A 27 -0.95 -39.75 -3.09
CA LEU A 27 -2.20 -40.39 -2.69
C LEU A 27 -2.63 -41.50 -3.66
N SER A 28 -2.43 -41.30 -4.96
CA SER A 28 -2.57 -42.35 -5.99
C SER A 28 -2.09 -41.84 -7.35
N LYS A 29 -1.98 -42.75 -8.33
CA LYS A 29 -1.63 -42.41 -9.72
C LYS A 29 -2.48 -41.29 -10.34
N ARG A 30 -3.76 -41.20 -9.97
CA ARG A 30 -4.67 -40.15 -10.46
C ARG A 30 -4.22 -38.76 -10.02
N TRP A 31 -3.80 -38.61 -8.76
CA TRP A 31 -3.44 -37.30 -8.18
C TRP A 31 -2.08 -36.78 -8.64
N ILE A 32 -1.24 -37.65 -9.22
CA ILE A 32 0.08 -37.26 -9.76
C ILE A 32 -0.03 -36.11 -10.77
N HIS A 33 -1.10 -36.06 -11.57
CA HIS A 33 -1.24 -35.11 -12.67
C HIS A 33 -2.23 -33.97 -12.38
N LEU A 34 -3.10 -34.10 -11.38
CA LEU A 34 -4.15 -33.11 -11.13
C LEU A 34 -3.59 -31.73 -10.79
N TRP A 35 -2.48 -31.68 -10.04
CA TRP A 35 -1.87 -30.42 -9.65
C TRP A 35 -1.26 -29.65 -10.85
N HIS A 36 -0.96 -30.31 -11.98
CA HIS A 36 -0.46 -29.65 -13.19
C HIS A 36 -1.49 -28.68 -13.80
N HIS A 37 -2.78 -28.86 -13.48
CA HIS A 37 -3.88 -28.05 -13.98
C HIS A 37 -4.38 -27.01 -12.97
N VAL A 38 -3.77 -26.93 -11.79
CA VAL A 38 -4.19 -25.97 -10.76
C VAL A 38 -3.75 -24.56 -11.16
N PRO A 39 -4.69 -23.60 -11.33
CA PRO A 39 -4.37 -22.27 -11.85
C PRO A 39 -3.81 -21.32 -10.76
N ASN A 40 -3.84 -21.72 -9.49
CA ASN A 40 -3.39 -20.92 -8.36
C ASN A 40 -2.05 -21.46 -7.85
N LEU A 41 -1.00 -20.65 -7.96
CA LEU A 41 0.33 -20.97 -7.44
C LEU A 41 0.58 -20.10 -6.21
N ILE A 42 0.57 -20.74 -5.04
CA ILE A 42 0.66 -20.06 -3.74
C ILE A 42 1.87 -20.60 -2.98
N PHE A 43 2.83 -19.71 -2.74
CA PHE A 43 4.06 -19.95 -2.00
C PHE A 43 4.16 -18.95 -0.84
N PRO A 44 3.43 -19.18 0.26
CA PRO A 44 3.42 -18.26 1.40
C PRO A 44 4.61 -18.52 2.32
N ASN A 45 5.18 -17.45 2.87
CA ASN A 45 6.15 -17.49 3.97
C ASN A 45 7.37 -18.39 3.72
N ILE A 46 7.95 -18.32 2.53
CA ILE A 46 9.15 -19.07 2.18
C ILE A 46 10.37 -18.43 2.84
N THR A 47 11.06 -19.16 3.70
CA THR A 47 12.30 -18.68 4.33
C THR A 47 13.52 -19.24 3.60
N VAL A 48 14.39 -18.35 3.11
CA VAL A 48 15.65 -18.70 2.47
C VAL A 48 16.80 -18.19 3.34
N ASN A 49 17.41 -19.11 4.08
CA ASN A 49 18.45 -18.82 5.08
C ASN A 49 19.88 -19.15 4.62
N GLY A 50 20.06 -19.68 3.41
CA GLY A 50 21.37 -20.06 2.90
C GLY A 50 21.35 -20.50 1.44
N ILE A 51 22.53 -20.81 0.91
CA ILE A 51 22.72 -21.20 -0.51
C ILE A 51 21.91 -22.45 -0.84
N GLN A 52 21.93 -23.46 0.05
CA GLN A 52 21.24 -24.72 -0.18
C GLN A 52 19.72 -24.56 -0.19
N SER A 53 19.14 -23.81 0.75
CA SER A 53 17.69 -23.54 0.78
C SER A 53 17.26 -22.71 -0.43
N ASN A 54 18.08 -21.74 -0.86
CA ASN A 54 17.85 -21.00 -2.10
C ASN A 54 17.81 -21.94 -3.31
N TYR A 55 18.85 -22.77 -3.49
CA TYR A 55 18.91 -23.72 -4.61
C TYR A 55 17.71 -24.67 -4.62
N THR A 56 17.40 -25.28 -3.47
CA THR A 56 16.29 -26.22 -3.34
C THR A 56 14.95 -25.58 -3.69
N PHE A 57 14.71 -24.35 -3.20
CA PHE A 57 13.48 -23.62 -3.53
C PHE A 57 13.42 -23.22 -5.01
N ASN A 58 14.54 -22.78 -5.58
CA ASN A 58 14.61 -22.43 -7.00
C ASN A 58 14.26 -23.64 -7.88
N GLU A 59 14.89 -24.79 -7.62
CA GLU A 59 14.62 -26.03 -8.35
C GLU A 59 13.16 -26.46 -8.21
N PHE A 60 12.60 -26.39 -7.00
CA PHE A 60 11.19 -26.73 -6.77
C PHE A 60 10.26 -25.82 -7.58
N LEU A 61 10.43 -24.51 -7.49
CA LEU A 61 9.55 -23.54 -8.16
C LEU A 61 9.69 -23.66 -9.69
N PHE A 62 10.91 -23.80 -10.22
CA PHE A 62 11.10 -24.04 -11.66
C PHE A 62 10.46 -25.35 -12.11
N SER A 63 10.60 -26.43 -11.35
CA SER A 63 9.97 -27.72 -11.65
C SER A 63 8.45 -27.60 -11.72
N VAL A 64 7.84 -26.89 -10.77
CA VAL A 64 6.41 -26.57 -10.80
C VAL A 64 6.06 -25.79 -12.07
N LEU A 65 6.77 -24.70 -12.35
CA LEU A 65 6.44 -23.86 -13.50
C LEU A 65 6.55 -24.62 -14.83
N ILE A 66 7.50 -25.54 -14.97
CA ILE A 66 7.67 -26.34 -16.19
C ILE A 66 6.59 -27.42 -16.32
N ALA A 67 6.18 -28.02 -15.20
CA ALA A 67 5.20 -29.12 -15.19
C ALA A 67 3.74 -28.67 -15.39
N LEU A 68 3.45 -27.38 -15.32
CA LEU A 68 2.09 -26.88 -15.52
C LEU A 68 1.64 -27.08 -16.97
N ASP A 69 0.55 -27.84 -17.13
CA ASP A 69 -0.11 -28.11 -18.41
C ASP A 69 -1.14 -27.02 -18.79
N THR A 70 -1.28 -25.98 -17.94
CA THR A 70 -2.16 -24.84 -18.18
C THR A 70 -1.47 -23.67 -18.87
N ASN A 71 -2.17 -23.07 -19.84
CA ASN A 71 -1.75 -21.83 -20.51
C ASN A 71 -2.22 -20.56 -19.78
N PHE A 72 -2.90 -20.74 -18.64
CA PHE A 72 -3.48 -19.67 -17.83
C PHE A 72 -3.14 -19.90 -16.35
N ILE A 73 -2.63 -18.85 -15.69
CA ILE A 73 -2.45 -18.80 -14.24
C ILE A 73 -3.43 -17.75 -13.71
N ASN A 74 -4.30 -18.13 -12.78
CA ASN A 74 -5.20 -17.17 -12.16
C ASN A 74 -4.45 -16.33 -11.12
N THR A 75 -3.73 -16.98 -10.21
CA THR A 75 -3.01 -16.31 -9.12
C THR A 75 -1.59 -16.82 -9.02
N PHE A 76 -0.63 -15.90 -8.95
CA PHE A 76 0.74 -16.19 -8.54
C PHE A 76 1.05 -15.38 -7.28
N HIS A 77 1.14 -16.07 -6.14
CA HIS A 77 1.48 -15.49 -4.86
C HIS A 77 2.81 -16.05 -4.38
N LEU A 78 3.79 -15.17 -4.23
CA LEU A 78 5.12 -15.48 -3.76
C LEU A 78 5.49 -14.55 -2.60
N HIS A 79 5.63 -15.12 -1.41
CA HIS A 79 6.18 -14.43 -0.24
C HIS A 79 7.48 -15.11 0.18
N ILE A 80 8.61 -14.41 0.03
CA ILE A 80 9.93 -14.92 0.39
C ILE A 80 10.62 -13.96 1.36
N HIS A 81 11.09 -14.51 2.47
CA HIS A 81 12.01 -13.85 3.38
C HIS A 81 13.43 -14.41 3.20
N TYR A 82 14.38 -13.55 2.84
CA TYR A 82 15.79 -13.87 2.74
C TYR A 82 16.51 -13.45 4.02
N SER A 83 17.06 -14.39 4.77
CA SER A 83 17.77 -14.07 6.02
C SER A 83 19.10 -13.32 5.80
N ASN A 84 19.57 -13.21 4.56
CA ASN A 84 20.81 -12.52 4.20
C ASN A 84 20.63 -11.70 2.90
N PRO A 85 20.82 -10.36 2.95
CA PRO A 85 20.70 -9.49 1.78
C PRO A 85 21.64 -9.85 0.62
N ASN A 86 22.87 -10.28 0.90
CA ASN A 86 23.84 -10.64 -0.14
C ASN A 86 23.40 -11.90 -0.90
N LEU A 87 22.81 -12.87 -0.19
CA LEU A 87 22.24 -14.06 -0.80
C LEU A 87 21.07 -13.69 -1.72
N ALA A 88 20.20 -12.79 -1.26
CA ALA A 88 19.08 -12.29 -2.04
C ALA A 88 19.57 -11.62 -3.34
N TYR A 89 20.50 -10.67 -3.20
CA TYR A 89 21.02 -9.85 -4.29
C TYR A 89 21.75 -10.66 -5.37
N HIS A 90 22.65 -11.56 -4.97
CA HIS A 90 23.52 -12.26 -5.92
C HIS A 90 22.92 -13.54 -6.49
N LEU A 91 22.12 -14.29 -5.72
CA LEU A 91 21.70 -15.64 -6.10
C LEU A 91 20.20 -15.80 -6.31
N SER A 92 19.38 -14.87 -5.79
CA SER A 92 17.93 -15.10 -5.69
C SER A 92 17.12 -14.17 -6.59
N PHE A 93 17.38 -12.86 -6.56
CA PHE A 93 16.66 -11.89 -7.41
C PHE A 93 16.70 -12.16 -8.92
N PRO A 94 17.82 -12.66 -9.51
CA PRO A 94 17.81 -13.07 -10.91
C PRO A 94 16.78 -14.17 -11.21
N ASN A 95 16.53 -15.08 -10.26
CA ASN A 95 15.54 -16.15 -10.43
C ASN A 95 14.12 -15.63 -10.29
N VAL A 96 13.86 -14.72 -9.35
CA VAL A 96 12.56 -14.02 -9.25
C VAL A 96 12.18 -13.43 -10.61
N THR A 97 13.11 -12.71 -11.26
CA THR A 97 12.86 -12.13 -12.58
C THR A 97 12.48 -13.17 -13.63
N LYS A 98 13.17 -14.33 -13.65
CA LYS A 98 12.86 -15.44 -14.56
C LYS A 98 11.46 -16.01 -14.29
N TRP A 99 11.10 -16.23 -13.03
CA TRP A 99 9.79 -16.75 -12.64
C TRP A 99 8.66 -15.82 -13.07
N ILE A 100 8.82 -14.53 -12.82
CA ILE A 100 7.82 -13.52 -13.22
C ILE A 100 7.63 -13.53 -14.73
N ASN A 101 8.72 -13.56 -15.51
CA ASN A 101 8.63 -13.62 -16.96
C ASN A 101 7.85 -14.86 -17.45
N LEU A 102 8.05 -16.01 -16.81
CA LEU A 102 7.32 -17.25 -17.15
C LEU A 102 5.83 -17.18 -16.81
N VAL A 103 5.47 -16.64 -15.64
CA VAL A 103 4.05 -16.59 -15.23
C VAL A 103 3.26 -15.51 -15.98
N VAL A 104 3.90 -14.38 -16.31
CA VAL A 104 3.28 -13.30 -17.10
C VAL A 104 2.91 -13.77 -18.50
N GLN A 105 3.70 -14.68 -19.11
CA GLN A 105 3.39 -15.28 -20.41
C GLN A 105 2.12 -16.14 -20.38
N ARG A 106 1.64 -16.55 -19.19
CA ARG A 106 0.46 -17.40 -19.01
C ARG A 106 -0.78 -16.62 -18.58
N LYS A 107 -1.01 -15.43 -19.15
CA LYS A 107 -2.25 -14.65 -18.98
C LYS A 107 -2.66 -14.48 -17.51
N LEU A 108 -1.72 -14.04 -16.68
CA LEU A 108 -1.91 -13.89 -15.24
C LEU A 108 -3.00 -12.87 -14.87
N ASN A 109 -3.88 -13.18 -13.92
CA ASN A 109 -4.87 -12.25 -13.39
C ASN A 109 -4.43 -11.55 -12.09
N HIS A 110 -3.85 -12.29 -11.15
CA HIS A 110 -3.49 -11.78 -9.82
C HIS A 110 -2.02 -12.07 -9.52
N LEU A 111 -1.24 -11.00 -9.30
CA LEU A 111 0.18 -11.09 -8.98
C LEU A 111 0.44 -10.53 -7.59
N HIS A 112 0.92 -11.36 -6.68
CA HIS A 112 1.30 -10.96 -5.32
C HIS A 112 2.76 -11.33 -5.07
N LEU A 113 3.63 -10.33 -4.99
CA LEU A 113 5.06 -10.49 -4.76
C LEU A 113 5.47 -9.75 -3.50
N HIS A 114 5.87 -10.51 -2.49
CA HIS A 114 6.42 -9.98 -1.26
C HIS A 114 7.82 -10.55 -1.07
N LEU A 115 8.81 -9.68 -1.19
CA LEU A 115 10.20 -10.02 -0.89
C LEU A 115 10.60 -9.25 0.37
N ASP A 116 11.29 -9.92 1.28
CA ASP A 116 11.88 -9.26 2.45
C ASP A 116 13.31 -9.77 2.61
N ASN A 117 14.22 -8.92 3.08
CA ASN A 117 15.59 -9.28 3.37
C ASN A 117 16.16 -8.72 4.70
N GLY A 118 15.30 -8.35 5.64
CA GLY A 118 15.72 -7.91 6.98
C GLY A 118 16.13 -6.44 7.05
N ASN A 119 15.34 -5.55 6.46
CA ASN A 119 15.44 -4.07 6.57
C ASN A 119 16.65 -3.41 5.88
N PHE A 120 17.24 -4.02 4.85
CA PHE A 120 18.36 -3.41 4.11
C PHE A 120 17.92 -2.82 2.76
N TYR A 121 17.32 -1.63 2.78
CA TYR A 121 16.87 -0.87 1.58
C TYR A 121 17.96 -0.64 0.50
N LYS A 122 19.24 -0.91 0.83
CA LYS A 122 20.36 -0.81 -0.10
C LYS A 122 20.26 -1.82 -1.26
N PHE A 123 19.59 -2.96 -1.08
CA PHE A 123 19.61 -4.07 -2.03
C PHE A 123 18.21 -4.44 -2.56
N LEU A 124 17.45 -3.47 -3.05
CA LEU A 124 16.15 -3.73 -3.66
C LEU A 124 16.29 -4.40 -5.05
N PRO A 125 15.56 -5.50 -5.33
CA PRO A 125 15.54 -6.12 -6.66
C PRO A 125 14.93 -5.18 -7.68
N LYS A 126 15.46 -5.22 -8.91
CA LYS A 126 14.78 -4.55 -10.03
C LYS A 126 13.47 -5.29 -10.32
N LEU A 127 12.37 -4.55 -10.36
CA LEU A 127 11.08 -5.09 -10.76
C LEU A 127 11.11 -5.52 -12.24
N PRO A 128 10.64 -6.74 -12.58
CA PRO A 128 10.55 -7.19 -13.96
C PRO A 128 9.56 -6.34 -14.76
N THR A 129 10.02 -5.73 -15.86
CA THR A 129 9.19 -4.84 -16.68
C THR A 129 8.11 -5.58 -17.48
N SER A 130 8.21 -6.90 -17.59
CA SER A 130 7.22 -7.76 -18.25
C SER A 130 5.84 -7.67 -17.59
N ILE A 131 5.77 -7.40 -16.28
CA ILE A 131 4.50 -7.25 -15.55
C ILE A 131 3.60 -6.20 -16.21
N PHE A 132 4.19 -5.09 -16.68
CA PHE A 132 3.48 -3.91 -17.20
C PHE A 132 2.91 -4.09 -18.61
N THR A 133 3.18 -5.22 -19.25
CA THR A 133 2.59 -5.59 -20.55
C THR A 133 1.53 -6.69 -20.40
N CYS A 134 1.27 -7.16 -19.17
CA CYS A 134 0.30 -8.20 -18.87
C CYS A 134 -1.13 -7.62 -18.89
N ARG A 135 -1.79 -7.71 -20.05
CA ARG A 135 -3.13 -7.12 -20.25
C ARG A 135 -4.26 -7.77 -19.46
N THR A 136 -4.05 -9.00 -18.97
CA THR A 136 -5.02 -9.76 -18.17
C THR A 136 -4.92 -9.45 -16.68
N LEU A 137 -3.90 -8.71 -16.25
CA LEU A 137 -3.65 -8.45 -14.85
C LEU A 137 -4.74 -7.56 -14.26
N VAL A 138 -5.47 -8.10 -13.27
CA VAL A 138 -6.56 -7.45 -12.54
C VAL A 138 -6.08 -6.89 -11.21
N SER A 139 -5.18 -7.61 -10.53
CA SER A 139 -4.64 -7.22 -9.23
C SER A 139 -3.12 -7.35 -9.21
N LEU A 140 -2.46 -6.28 -8.76
CA LEU A 140 -1.01 -6.22 -8.60
C LEU A 140 -0.67 -5.80 -7.17
N ASN A 141 0.00 -6.67 -6.43
CA ASN A 141 0.51 -6.41 -5.09
C ASN A 141 2.02 -6.64 -5.09
N LEU A 142 2.77 -5.56 -4.89
CA LEU A 142 4.22 -5.55 -4.87
C LEU A 142 4.71 -5.00 -3.54
N CYS A 143 5.61 -5.75 -2.91
CA CYS A 143 6.33 -5.29 -1.74
C CYS A 143 7.83 -5.43 -1.99
N TRP A 144 8.57 -4.35 -1.69
CA TRP A 144 10.03 -4.36 -1.62
C TRP A 144 10.76 -4.52 -2.97
N PHE A 145 10.47 -3.60 -3.91
CA PHE A 145 11.12 -3.57 -5.22
C PHE A 145 11.67 -2.19 -5.58
N ARG A 146 12.68 -2.17 -6.45
CA ARG A 146 13.11 -0.98 -7.16
C ARG A 146 12.56 -0.97 -8.57
N VAL A 147 11.96 0.14 -8.94
CA VAL A 147 11.48 0.44 -10.27
C VAL A 147 12.49 1.32 -11.01
N LYS A 148 12.92 0.90 -12.20
CA LYS A 148 13.78 1.71 -13.09
C LYS A 148 13.55 1.37 -14.56
N GLY A 149 13.38 2.41 -15.36
CA GLY A 149 13.52 2.35 -16.82
C GLY A 149 12.21 2.24 -17.61
N PHE A 150 11.10 2.79 -17.11
CA PHE A 150 9.86 2.85 -17.90
C PHE A 150 9.84 4.00 -18.89
N SER A 151 10.52 5.10 -18.59
CA SER A 151 10.61 6.29 -19.45
C SER A 151 11.12 6.01 -20.88
N PHE A 152 11.71 4.83 -21.13
CA PHE A 152 12.25 4.43 -22.45
C PHE A 152 11.52 3.25 -23.10
N SER A 153 10.42 2.74 -22.52
CA SER A 153 9.67 1.63 -23.11
C SER A 153 8.79 2.13 -24.26
N VAL A 154 9.19 1.80 -25.50
CA VAL A 154 8.52 2.17 -26.77
C VAL A 154 7.03 1.80 -26.82
N ASN A 155 6.59 0.83 -26.01
CA ASN A 155 5.21 0.33 -26.00
C ASN A 155 4.33 0.89 -24.88
N GLY A 156 4.87 1.77 -24.01
CA GLY A 156 4.15 2.29 -22.83
C GLY A 156 3.75 1.21 -21.81
N ILE A 157 3.28 1.64 -20.64
CA ILE A 157 2.66 0.75 -19.65
C ILE A 157 1.22 0.47 -20.11
N GLN A 158 0.81 -0.80 -20.14
CA GLN A 158 -0.51 -1.22 -20.59
C GLN A 158 -1.11 -2.25 -19.62
N LEU A 159 -1.86 -1.74 -18.64
CA LEU A 159 -2.58 -2.52 -17.65
C LEU A 159 -4.09 -2.24 -17.74
N PRO A 160 -4.73 -2.55 -18.89
CA PRO A 160 -6.12 -2.18 -19.17
C PRO A 160 -7.16 -2.86 -18.27
N SER A 161 -6.78 -3.93 -17.57
CA SER A 161 -7.68 -4.71 -16.70
C SER A 161 -7.43 -4.47 -15.21
N LEU A 162 -6.44 -3.64 -14.84
CA LEU A 162 -6.00 -3.50 -13.46
C LEU A 162 -6.99 -2.64 -12.67
N THR A 163 -7.62 -3.26 -11.67
CA THR A 163 -8.57 -2.60 -10.76
C THR A 163 -8.01 -2.42 -9.36
N PHE A 164 -7.00 -3.21 -8.97
CA PHE A 164 -6.35 -3.14 -7.66
C PHE A 164 -4.84 -3.03 -7.79
N LEU A 165 -4.26 -1.99 -7.20
CA LEU A 165 -2.81 -1.78 -7.14
C LEU A 165 -2.37 -1.54 -5.70
N ARG A 166 -1.49 -2.41 -5.20
CA ARG A 166 -0.83 -2.28 -3.91
C ARG A 166 0.68 -2.24 -4.07
N LEU A 167 1.28 -1.19 -3.56
CA LEU A 167 2.71 -0.92 -3.60
C LEU A 167 3.19 -0.63 -2.17
N VAL A 168 4.10 -1.44 -1.65
CA VAL A 168 4.69 -1.26 -0.32
C VAL A 168 6.21 -1.26 -0.40
N SER A 169 6.87 -0.28 0.20
CA SER A 169 8.33 -0.16 0.21
C SER A 169 8.91 -0.22 -1.21
N ILE A 170 8.34 0.58 -2.12
CA ILE A 170 8.74 0.63 -3.53
C ILE A 170 9.61 1.86 -3.76
N LYS A 171 10.76 1.64 -4.40
CA LYS A 171 11.69 2.71 -4.77
C LYS A 171 11.65 2.99 -6.26
N PHE A 172 11.09 4.12 -6.65
CA PHE A 172 11.09 4.62 -8.01
C PHE A 172 12.35 5.44 -8.31
N LEU A 173 12.79 5.43 -9.57
CA LEU A 173 13.90 6.30 -9.99
C LEU A 173 13.43 7.76 -10.06
N GLN A 174 12.26 7.98 -10.67
CA GLN A 174 11.64 9.28 -10.86
C GLN A 174 10.15 9.21 -10.50
N VAL A 175 9.55 10.34 -10.13
CA VAL A 175 8.09 10.44 -9.91
C VAL A 175 7.30 10.01 -11.15
N ASN A 176 7.86 10.23 -12.35
CA ASN A 176 7.22 9.84 -13.62
C ASN A 176 7.00 8.36 -13.78
N ASP A 177 7.90 7.53 -13.27
CA ASP A 177 7.73 6.09 -13.36
C ASP A 177 6.48 5.63 -12.58
N PHE A 178 6.15 6.29 -11.47
CA PHE A 178 4.94 6.02 -10.69
C PHE A 178 3.69 6.53 -11.39
N VAL A 179 3.74 7.74 -11.94
CA VAL A 179 2.59 8.30 -12.67
C VAL A 179 2.26 7.49 -13.92
N LEU A 180 3.27 7.13 -14.72
CA LEU A 180 3.07 6.31 -15.91
C LEU A 180 2.43 4.96 -15.57
N LEU A 181 2.74 4.41 -14.40
CA LEU A 181 2.10 3.19 -13.89
C LEU A 181 0.60 3.40 -13.67
N LEU A 182 0.22 4.50 -13.02
CA LEU A 182 -1.19 4.83 -12.79
C LEU A 182 -1.91 5.18 -14.11
N ALA A 183 -1.29 5.98 -14.98
CA ALA A 183 -1.85 6.35 -16.28
C ALA A 183 -2.05 5.13 -17.21
N GLY A 184 -1.17 4.13 -17.11
CA GLY A 184 -1.31 2.85 -17.79
C GLY A 184 -2.41 1.93 -17.23
N SER A 185 -3.07 2.35 -16.14
CA SER A 185 -4.09 1.59 -15.40
C SER A 185 -5.44 2.34 -15.39
N PRO A 186 -6.10 2.51 -16.55
CA PRO A 186 -7.22 3.46 -16.71
C PRO A 186 -8.50 3.09 -15.96
N ILE A 187 -8.63 1.85 -15.46
CA ILE A 187 -9.79 1.38 -14.72
C ILE A 187 -9.48 1.09 -13.25
N LEU A 188 -8.39 1.65 -12.72
CA LEU A 188 -7.99 1.45 -11.34
C LEU A 188 -9.08 1.94 -10.37
N GLU A 189 -9.55 1.03 -9.52
CA GLU A 189 -10.61 1.27 -8.54
C GLU A 189 -10.05 1.42 -7.13
N ASP A 190 -8.93 0.74 -6.85
CA ASP A 190 -8.28 0.72 -5.55
C ASP A 190 -6.75 0.89 -5.64
N LEU A 191 -6.22 1.85 -4.88
CA LEU A 191 -4.81 2.14 -4.76
C LEU A 191 -4.35 2.11 -3.30
N GLU A 192 -3.37 1.26 -2.99
CA GLU A 192 -2.63 1.30 -1.73
C GLU A 192 -1.14 1.56 -2.02
N ALA A 193 -0.61 2.66 -1.50
CA ALA A 193 0.77 3.08 -1.71
C ALA A 193 1.42 3.45 -0.38
N SER A 194 2.29 2.59 0.14
CA SER A 194 2.95 2.77 1.43
C SER A 194 4.47 2.74 1.30
N ASP A 195 5.18 3.64 1.98
CA ASP A 195 6.65 3.76 1.92
C ASP A 195 7.16 3.83 0.47
N ILE A 196 6.71 4.86 -0.25
CA ILE A 196 7.11 5.09 -1.64
C ILE A 196 8.21 6.13 -1.69
N GLN A 197 9.37 5.74 -2.21
CA GLN A 197 10.58 6.55 -2.26
C GLN A 197 10.98 6.87 -3.70
N PHE A 198 11.52 8.06 -3.92
CA PHE A 198 12.03 8.52 -5.21
C PHE A 198 13.52 8.86 -5.10
N TYR A 199 14.35 8.43 -6.07
CA TYR A 199 15.76 8.81 -6.10
C TYR A 199 15.97 10.27 -6.49
N ASP A 200 15.16 10.77 -7.42
CA ASP A 200 15.18 12.15 -7.89
C ASP A 200 13.76 12.74 -7.86
N ALA A 201 13.47 13.49 -6.80
CA ALA A 201 12.19 14.18 -6.61
C ALA A 201 12.21 15.62 -7.18
N LYS A 202 13.34 16.11 -7.72
CA LYS A 202 13.54 17.52 -8.06
C LYS A 202 13.12 17.91 -9.47
N ASP A 203 12.45 17.02 -10.21
CA ASP A 203 12.08 17.28 -11.59
C ASP A 203 10.77 18.11 -11.67
N TYR A 204 10.90 19.41 -11.37
CA TYR A 204 9.82 20.42 -11.29
C TYR A 204 8.93 20.49 -12.54
N LEU A 205 9.46 20.14 -13.72
CA LEU A 205 8.71 20.22 -14.99
C LEU A 205 7.61 19.16 -15.08
N THR A 206 7.82 18.01 -14.47
CA THR A 206 6.85 16.91 -14.43
C THR A 206 5.67 17.18 -13.49
N ILE A 207 5.82 18.07 -12.50
CA ILE A 207 4.78 18.44 -11.54
C ILE A 207 3.53 19.00 -12.25
N GLN A 208 3.69 19.79 -13.33
CA GLN A 208 2.56 20.41 -14.05
C GLN A 208 1.69 19.39 -14.80
N GLU A 209 2.29 18.38 -15.45
CA GLU A 209 1.55 17.31 -16.12
C GLU A 209 0.83 16.42 -15.08
N TYR A 210 1.42 16.22 -13.90
CA TYR A 210 0.81 15.44 -12.82
C TYR A 210 -0.37 16.13 -12.15
N LYS A 211 -0.35 17.46 -11.99
CA LYS A 211 -1.47 18.22 -11.41
C LYS A 211 -2.81 17.97 -12.12
N ASN A 212 -2.76 17.63 -13.41
CA ASN A 212 -3.96 17.41 -14.22
C ASN A 212 -4.41 15.95 -14.27
N LEU A 213 -3.72 15.02 -13.62
CA LEU A 213 -4.13 13.63 -13.59
C LEU A 213 -5.42 13.46 -12.82
N SER A 214 -6.31 12.66 -13.40
CA SER A 214 -7.56 12.25 -12.79
C SER A 214 -7.74 10.77 -13.04
N PHE A 215 -8.10 10.04 -11.99
CA PHE A 215 -8.41 8.61 -12.07
C PHE A 215 -9.91 8.45 -11.82
N PRO A 216 -10.74 8.48 -12.88
CA PRO A 216 -12.19 8.63 -12.73
C PRO A 216 -12.88 7.44 -12.07
N LYS A 217 -12.23 6.26 -12.07
CA LYS A 217 -12.75 5.05 -11.43
C LYS A 217 -12.18 4.80 -10.04
N LEU A 218 -11.24 5.60 -9.57
CA LEU A 218 -10.59 5.40 -8.28
C LEU A 218 -11.61 5.68 -7.18
N THR A 219 -12.01 4.63 -6.46
CA THR A 219 -13.01 4.69 -5.38
C THR A 219 -12.35 4.71 -4.02
N ARG A 220 -11.22 4.01 -3.88
CA ARG A 220 -10.46 3.92 -2.64
C ARG A 220 -9.00 4.21 -2.89
N ALA A 221 -8.42 5.04 -2.04
CA ALA A 221 -6.99 5.32 -2.05
C ALA A 221 -6.44 5.36 -0.62
N HIS A 222 -5.34 4.66 -0.39
CA HIS A 222 -4.58 4.70 0.84
C HIS A 222 -3.12 5.03 0.52
N THR A 223 -2.63 6.12 1.08
CA THR A 223 -1.23 6.54 0.97
C THR A 223 -0.64 6.78 2.36
N SER A 224 0.51 6.19 2.65
CA SER A 224 1.25 6.40 3.91
C SER A 224 2.75 6.48 3.64
N VAL A 225 3.48 7.34 4.35
CA VAL A 225 4.94 7.48 4.19
C VAL A 225 5.31 7.70 2.71
N PHE A 226 4.70 8.70 2.07
CA PHE A 226 4.82 8.96 0.63
C PHE A 226 5.75 10.17 0.39
N TRP A 227 6.90 9.99 -0.26
CA TRP A 227 7.96 11.02 -0.26
C TRP A 227 7.86 12.03 -1.44
N CYS A 228 6.64 12.41 -1.87
CA CYS A 228 6.41 13.52 -2.79
C CYS A 228 4.96 14.03 -2.72
N ASP A 229 4.72 15.26 -3.20
CA ASP A 229 3.36 15.79 -3.34
C ASP A 229 2.60 14.96 -4.40
N PHE A 230 1.42 14.44 -4.05
CA PHE A 230 0.54 13.74 -4.99
C PHE A 230 -0.67 14.63 -5.32
N PRO A 231 -1.07 14.75 -6.60
CA PRO A 231 -2.09 15.70 -7.02
C PRO A 231 -3.45 15.37 -6.40
N ALA A 232 -4.01 16.28 -5.60
CA ALA A 232 -5.34 16.11 -4.98
C ALA A 232 -6.44 15.75 -6.00
N ARG A 233 -6.34 16.29 -7.22
CA ARG A 233 -7.25 16.00 -8.35
C ARG A 233 -7.35 14.51 -8.70
N ALA A 234 -6.30 13.74 -8.45
CA ALA A 234 -6.28 12.30 -8.67
C ALA A 234 -7.32 11.56 -7.83
N PHE A 235 -7.67 12.09 -6.65
CA PHE A 235 -8.62 11.50 -5.71
C PHE A 235 -10.01 12.15 -5.73
N SER A 236 -10.28 13.05 -6.68
CA SER A 236 -11.53 13.82 -6.74
C SER A 236 -12.81 12.98 -6.79
N ASN A 237 -12.73 11.75 -7.33
CA ASN A 237 -13.87 10.82 -7.42
C ASN A 237 -13.91 9.77 -6.30
N SER A 238 -12.90 9.73 -5.42
CA SER A 238 -12.79 8.71 -4.37
C SER A 238 -13.92 8.82 -3.34
N GLU A 239 -14.43 7.67 -2.90
CA GLU A 239 -15.39 7.55 -1.80
C GLU A 239 -14.68 7.37 -0.46
N SER A 240 -13.50 6.75 -0.48
CA SER A 240 -12.66 6.50 0.69
C SER A 240 -11.21 6.93 0.41
N LEU A 241 -10.65 7.75 1.30
CA LEU A 241 -9.30 8.29 1.18
C LEU A 241 -8.59 8.17 2.53
N SER A 242 -7.38 7.62 2.52
CA SER A 242 -6.48 7.60 3.66
C SER A 242 -5.14 8.21 3.25
N ILE A 243 -4.67 9.23 3.94
CA ILE A 243 -3.52 10.05 3.51
C ILE A 243 -2.62 10.44 4.67
N ASP A 244 -1.33 10.63 4.37
CA ASP A 244 -0.28 11.08 5.27
C ASP A 244 0.29 12.43 4.77
N THR A 245 0.78 13.23 5.70
CA THR A 245 1.29 14.62 5.72
C THR A 245 1.88 15.25 4.45
N THR A 246 2.38 14.49 3.50
CA THR A 246 3.16 15.00 2.35
C THR A 246 2.33 15.37 1.12
N LEU A 247 0.99 15.29 1.20
CA LEU A 247 0.13 15.79 0.12
C LEU A 247 -0.10 17.30 0.15
N TYR A 248 0.26 17.96 1.25
CA TYR A 248 -0.18 19.32 1.55
C TYR A 248 0.98 20.31 1.79
N THR A 249 2.21 19.86 1.60
CA THR A 249 3.39 20.72 1.79
C THR A 249 3.70 21.45 0.49
N ASN A 250 3.08 22.62 0.29
CA ASN A 250 3.63 23.83 -0.38
C ASN A 250 2.71 24.54 -1.38
N GLU A 251 1.50 24.05 -1.65
CA GLU A 251 0.52 24.82 -2.43
C GLU A 251 -0.72 25.02 -1.58
N GLU A 252 -1.10 26.29 -1.41
CA GLU A 252 -2.42 26.67 -0.91
C GLU A 252 -3.44 25.74 -1.58
N LEU A 253 -4.22 25.02 -0.78
CA LEU A 253 -5.40 24.33 -1.28
C LEU A 253 -6.33 25.44 -1.77
N ASP A 254 -6.08 25.96 -2.96
CA ASP A 254 -7.03 26.81 -3.65
C ASP A 254 -8.38 26.08 -3.62
N ASP A 255 -9.48 26.84 -3.53
CA ASP A 255 -10.89 26.40 -3.55
C ASP A 255 -11.29 25.47 -4.73
N ILE A 256 -10.32 25.04 -5.53
CA ILE A 256 -10.41 24.25 -6.76
C ILE A 256 -10.71 22.77 -6.48
N TYR A 257 -10.38 22.22 -5.31
CA TYR A 257 -10.46 20.77 -5.07
C TYR A 257 -11.56 20.38 -4.09
N ILE A 258 -12.82 20.29 -4.55
CA ILE A 258 -13.93 19.76 -3.74
C ILE A 258 -14.08 18.25 -3.97
N PHE A 259 -13.99 17.46 -2.90
CA PHE A 259 -14.20 16.01 -2.89
C PHE A 259 -15.69 15.68 -2.74
N HIS A 260 -16.44 15.76 -3.84
CA HIS A 260 -17.90 15.63 -3.84
C HIS A 260 -18.46 14.25 -3.48
N ASN A 261 -17.64 13.20 -3.57
CA ASN A 261 -18.04 11.81 -3.33
C ASN A 261 -17.43 11.23 -2.04
N LEU A 262 -16.51 11.94 -1.40
CA LEU A 262 -15.78 11.41 -0.26
C LEU A 262 -16.68 11.28 0.96
N THR A 263 -16.83 10.05 1.44
CA THR A 263 -17.64 9.70 2.61
C THR A 263 -16.77 9.23 3.77
N HIS A 264 -15.58 8.68 3.48
CA HIS A 264 -14.63 8.17 4.46
C HIS A 264 -13.27 8.83 4.27
N LEU A 265 -12.75 9.46 5.32
CA LEU A 265 -11.46 10.12 5.31
C LEU A 265 -10.64 9.67 6.52
N GLU A 266 -9.43 9.22 6.27
CA GLU A 266 -8.43 8.91 7.28
C GLU A 266 -7.19 9.80 7.07
N ILE A 267 -6.82 10.56 8.10
CA ILE A 267 -5.65 11.45 8.07
C ILE A 267 -4.63 10.96 9.09
N HIS A 268 -3.40 10.75 8.64
CA HIS A 268 -2.24 10.41 9.47
C HIS A 268 -1.37 11.65 9.67
N ASP A 269 -0.89 11.87 10.89
CA ASP A 269 0.18 12.82 11.25
C ASP A 269 -0.06 14.32 10.95
N CYS A 270 -1.30 14.73 10.66
CA CYS A 270 -1.54 16.02 10.01
C CYS A 270 -2.72 16.84 10.57
N TRP A 271 -2.78 16.99 11.90
CA TRP A 271 -3.96 17.59 12.56
C TRP A 271 -4.26 19.04 12.17
N TYR A 272 -3.23 19.83 11.86
CA TYR A 272 -3.40 21.24 11.48
C TYR A 272 -4.09 21.40 10.11
N THR A 273 -4.00 20.40 9.22
CA THR A 273 -4.66 20.43 7.90
C THR A 273 -6.11 19.95 7.94
N VAL A 274 -6.53 19.28 9.03
CA VAL A 274 -7.85 18.64 9.13
C VAL A 274 -8.96 19.63 8.85
N LEU A 275 -8.88 20.85 9.40
CA LEU A 275 -9.90 21.88 9.19
C LEU A 275 -10.03 22.28 7.72
N HIS A 276 -8.91 22.48 7.00
CA HIS A 276 -8.93 22.77 5.57
C HIS A 276 -9.55 21.60 4.78
N VAL A 277 -9.16 20.36 5.10
CA VAL A 277 -9.69 19.17 4.42
C VAL A 277 -11.21 19.01 4.67
N LEU A 278 -11.69 19.31 5.87
CA LEU A 278 -13.13 19.25 6.17
C LEU A 278 -13.96 20.21 5.30
N HIS A 279 -13.44 21.40 4.99
CA HIS A 279 -14.13 22.37 4.12
C HIS A 279 -14.33 21.84 2.70
N VAL A 280 -13.38 21.05 2.19
CA VAL A 280 -13.44 20.50 0.83
C VAL A 280 -14.16 19.16 0.72
N CYS A 281 -14.65 18.58 1.82
CA CYS A 281 -15.29 17.26 1.85
C CYS A 281 -16.76 17.34 2.28
N PRO A 282 -17.68 17.95 1.50
CA PRO A 282 -19.04 18.31 1.96
C PRO A 282 -19.94 17.14 2.37
N LYS A 283 -19.67 15.91 1.89
CA LYS A 283 -20.46 14.71 2.19
C LYS A 283 -19.77 13.74 3.16
N LEU A 284 -18.74 14.17 3.86
CA LEU A 284 -17.98 13.30 4.75
C LEU A 284 -18.86 12.74 5.88
N GLN A 285 -18.83 11.42 6.06
CA GLN A 285 -19.61 10.70 7.08
C GLN A 285 -18.71 10.12 8.17
N ILE A 286 -17.55 9.59 7.79
CA ILE A 286 -16.58 8.99 8.69
C ILE A 286 -15.25 9.75 8.60
N LEU A 287 -14.84 10.34 9.71
CA LEU A 287 -13.51 10.93 9.89
C LEU A 287 -12.68 10.07 10.84
N LYS A 288 -11.50 9.67 10.41
CA LYS A 288 -10.51 8.98 11.24
C LYS A 288 -9.23 9.80 11.29
N LEU A 289 -8.76 10.10 12.49
CA LEU A 289 -7.51 10.80 12.74
C LEU A 289 -6.56 9.83 13.44
N CYS A 290 -5.37 9.67 12.89
CA CYS A 290 -4.31 8.83 13.43
C CYS A 290 -3.08 9.71 13.67
N GLN A 291 -2.43 9.59 14.82
CA GLN A 291 -1.14 10.22 15.06
C GLN A 291 -0.07 9.13 15.21
N ALA A 292 0.95 9.16 14.36
CA ALA A 292 2.13 8.35 14.52
C ALA A 292 3.16 9.06 15.42
N PHE A 293 3.95 8.23 16.10
CA PHE A 293 4.95 8.57 17.12
C PHE A 293 6.03 9.61 16.78
N ASN A 294 6.12 10.09 15.52
CA ASN A 294 7.24 10.92 15.10
C ASN A 294 7.22 12.34 15.68
N VAL A 295 6.12 12.77 16.31
CA VAL A 295 6.06 14.08 16.98
C VAL A 295 6.65 14.02 18.41
N ALA A 296 6.97 12.84 18.95
CA ALA A 296 7.63 12.72 20.26
C ALA A 296 9.13 13.11 20.25
N MET A 297 9.69 13.48 19.09
CA MET A 297 11.09 13.90 18.91
C MET A 297 11.26 15.40 18.70
N SER A 298 10.18 16.20 18.66
CA SER A 298 10.32 17.65 18.85
C SER A 298 10.41 17.91 20.34
N ASP A 299 11.62 18.23 20.80
CA ASP A 299 11.89 18.68 22.17
C ASP A 299 10.80 19.65 22.65
N GLY A 300 10.31 19.41 23.87
CA GLY A 300 9.12 20.03 24.46
C GLY A 300 9.21 21.52 24.77
N GLU A 301 9.52 22.35 23.78
CA GLU A 301 9.53 23.81 23.86
C GLU A 301 9.03 24.43 22.54
N ASP A 302 7.79 24.13 22.09
CA ASP A 302 7.07 25.01 21.14
C ASP A 302 5.55 24.73 21.06
N ASP A 303 4.89 24.41 22.18
CA ASP A 303 3.41 24.26 22.27
C ASP A 303 2.65 25.60 22.19
N GLN A 304 3.16 26.55 21.41
CA GLN A 304 2.58 27.88 21.25
C GLN A 304 2.56 28.37 19.80
N GLU A 305 2.10 27.56 18.85
CA GLU A 305 1.67 28.07 17.53
C GLU A 305 0.30 27.52 17.04
N CYS A 306 -0.60 28.48 16.81
CA CYS A 306 -1.57 28.58 15.70
C CYS A 306 -2.77 27.61 15.57
N TRP A 307 -3.52 27.30 16.64
CA TRP A 307 -4.95 26.97 16.46
C TRP A 307 -5.79 28.25 16.42
N GLU A 308 -6.23 28.62 15.22
CA GLU A 308 -7.27 29.62 15.01
C GLU A 308 -8.60 28.92 14.71
N GLU A 309 -9.65 29.29 15.43
CA GLU A 309 -10.97 28.72 15.15
C GLU A 309 -11.46 29.25 13.79
N PRO A 310 -11.89 28.36 12.86
CA PRO A 310 -12.39 28.80 11.56
C PRO A 310 -13.61 29.71 11.71
N GLU A 311 -13.68 30.77 10.91
CA GLU A 311 -14.86 31.66 10.86
C GLU A 311 -16.13 30.91 10.43
N PHE A 312 -15.97 29.88 9.60
CA PHE A 312 -17.07 29.10 9.05
C PHE A 312 -16.99 27.63 9.49
N VAL A 313 -18.16 27.04 9.74
CA VAL A 313 -18.27 25.62 10.05
C VAL A 313 -18.32 24.83 8.75
N PRO A 314 -17.42 23.84 8.53
CA PRO A 314 -17.49 22.95 7.38
C PRO A 314 -18.87 22.30 7.22
N GLN A 315 -19.38 22.29 5.99
CA GLN A 315 -20.71 21.74 5.68
C GLN A 315 -20.86 20.29 6.15
N CYS A 316 -19.79 19.50 6.07
CA CYS A 316 -19.81 18.09 6.45
C CYS A 316 -20.04 17.87 7.95
N LEU A 317 -19.47 18.72 8.81
CA LEU A 317 -19.70 18.66 10.25
C LEU A 317 -21.18 18.86 10.54
N PHE A 318 -21.77 19.91 9.96
CA PHE A 318 -23.17 20.23 10.19
C PHE A 318 -24.14 19.15 9.65
N SER A 319 -23.87 18.59 8.46
CA SER A 319 -24.90 17.86 7.69
C SER A 319 -24.70 16.35 7.53
N CYS A 320 -23.47 15.84 7.63
CA CYS A 320 -23.17 14.46 7.20
C CYS A 320 -22.33 13.65 8.18
N LEU A 321 -21.48 14.27 9.00
CA LEU A 321 -20.55 13.54 9.85
C LEU A 321 -21.30 12.72 10.91
N THR A 322 -21.21 11.39 10.83
CA THR A 322 -21.83 10.46 11.78
C THR A 322 -20.82 9.82 12.73
N THR A 323 -19.58 9.63 12.28
CA THR A 323 -18.56 8.91 13.04
C THR A 323 -17.23 9.66 13.01
N CYS A 324 -16.67 9.89 14.19
CA CYS A 324 -15.33 10.42 14.35
C CYS A 324 -14.49 9.46 15.20
N ILE A 325 -13.35 9.02 14.67
CA ILE A 325 -12.41 8.13 15.37
C ILE A 325 -11.09 8.87 15.50
N ILE A 326 -10.60 9.00 16.72
CA ILE A 326 -9.27 9.54 17.00
C ILE A 326 -8.45 8.42 17.64
N GLN A 327 -7.37 8.05 16.97
CA GLN A 327 -6.41 7.06 17.44
C GLN A 327 -5.18 7.77 17.97
N ASP A 328 -4.53 7.14 18.96
CA ASP A 328 -3.28 7.61 19.54
C ASP A 328 -3.37 9.04 20.11
N PHE A 329 -4.49 9.34 20.76
CA PHE A 329 -4.78 10.65 21.34
C PHE A 329 -3.85 10.96 22.53
N LEU A 330 -3.08 12.04 22.43
CA LEU A 330 -2.09 12.43 23.43
C LEU A 330 -2.62 13.43 24.47
N GLY A 331 -3.77 14.06 24.20
CA GLY A 331 -4.39 15.06 25.07
C GLY A 331 -3.78 16.45 24.96
N TRP A 332 -3.12 16.77 23.84
CA TRP A 332 -2.56 18.09 23.62
C TRP A 332 -3.68 19.14 23.47
N LYS A 333 -3.36 20.40 23.79
CA LYS A 333 -4.33 21.49 23.79
C LYS A 333 -5.03 21.66 22.43
N ASN A 334 -4.32 21.46 21.32
CA ASN A 334 -4.88 21.56 19.98
C ASN A 334 -5.80 20.37 19.64
N GLU A 335 -5.47 19.16 20.09
CA GLU A 335 -6.36 18.01 19.92
C GLU A 335 -7.66 18.21 20.69
N LEU A 336 -7.58 18.70 21.93
CA LEU A 336 -8.74 19.00 22.76
C LEU A 336 -9.63 20.07 22.11
N ARG A 337 -9.04 21.12 21.53
CA ARG A 337 -9.76 22.17 20.80
C ARG A 337 -10.46 21.64 19.55
N LEU A 338 -9.80 20.77 18.78
CA LEU A 338 -10.40 20.12 17.61
C LEU A 338 -11.58 19.23 18.02
N VAL A 339 -11.41 18.43 19.08
CA VAL A 339 -12.48 17.58 19.63
C VAL A 339 -13.66 18.44 20.08
N GLU A 340 -13.42 19.51 20.84
CA GLU A 340 -14.45 20.45 21.28
C GLU A 340 -15.16 21.09 20.07
N TYR A 341 -14.40 21.52 19.07
CA TYR A 341 -14.95 22.10 17.84
C TYR A 341 -15.83 21.12 17.07
N ILE A 342 -15.41 19.88 16.89
CA ILE A 342 -16.21 18.85 16.21
C ILE A 342 -17.46 18.56 17.02
N LEU A 343 -17.35 18.34 18.34
CA LEU A 343 -18.51 18.06 19.20
C LEU A 343 -19.52 19.21 19.24
N ARG A 344 -19.05 20.46 19.21
CA ARG A 344 -19.91 21.65 19.21
C ARG A 344 -20.68 21.82 17.91
N ASN A 345 -20.05 21.47 16.78
CA ASN A 345 -20.58 21.80 15.45
C ASN A 345 -21.22 20.61 14.72
N ALA A 346 -20.88 19.37 15.08
CA ALA A 346 -21.35 18.18 14.36
C ALA A 346 -22.73 17.71 14.84
N GLN A 347 -23.78 18.15 14.16
CA GLN A 347 -25.17 17.92 14.60
C GLN A 347 -25.65 16.46 14.42
N ASN A 348 -25.11 15.76 13.42
CA ASN A 348 -25.49 14.38 13.08
C ASN A 348 -24.52 13.33 13.65
N LEU A 349 -23.57 13.74 14.50
CA LEU A 349 -22.56 12.85 15.06
C LEU A 349 -23.20 11.83 15.99
N GLN A 350 -23.10 10.55 15.62
CA GLN A 350 -23.65 9.42 16.37
C GLN A 350 -22.61 8.80 17.29
N THR A 351 -21.34 8.79 16.87
CA THR A 351 -20.27 8.12 17.60
C THR A 351 -18.97 8.91 17.48
N MET A 352 -18.40 9.30 18.61
CA MET A 352 -17.02 9.74 18.72
C MET A 352 -16.25 8.71 19.55
N THR A 353 -15.19 8.15 18.97
CA THR A 353 -14.31 7.20 19.66
C THR A 353 -12.93 7.82 19.78
N ILE A 354 -12.49 8.05 21.01
CA ILE A 354 -11.13 8.51 21.31
C ILE A 354 -10.39 7.33 21.92
N LYS A 355 -9.31 6.88 21.27
CA LYS A 355 -8.41 5.87 21.79
C LYS A 355 -7.15 6.58 22.26
N CYS A 356 -6.95 6.62 23.57
CA CYS A 356 -5.70 7.06 24.15
C CYS A 356 -4.70 5.90 24.10
N GLU A 357 -3.44 6.20 23.85
CA GLU A 357 -2.41 5.19 23.99
C GLU A 357 -2.23 4.80 25.47
N SER A 358 -2.18 3.50 25.72
CA SER A 358 -1.94 2.95 27.05
C SER A 358 -0.45 2.75 27.29
N GLU A 359 0.33 3.82 27.37
CA GLU A 359 1.56 3.86 28.18
C GLU A 359 2.07 5.31 28.32
N PRO A 360 1.95 5.95 29.49
CA PRO A 360 2.74 7.13 29.76
C PRO A 360 4.20 6.67 29.86
N LEU A 361 5.06 7.21 28.99
CA LEU A 361 6.50 7.18 29.20
C LEU A 361 6.77 7.55 30.67
N LYS A 362 7.28 6.58 31.45
CA LYS A 362 7.77 6.82 32.81
C LYS A 362 8.92 7.81 32.72
N ILE A 363 8.61 9.09 32.85
CA ILE A 363 9.59 10.09 33.25
C ILE A 363 9.82 9.85 34.74
N GLU A 364 10.78 8.98 35.05
CA GLU A 364 11.37 8.93 36.39
C GLU A 364 12.00 10.30 36.67
N ARG A 365 11.28 11.13 37.42
CA ARG A 365 11.86 12.29 38.10
C ARG A 365 12.93 11.79 39.07
N LYS A 366 14.19 11.74 38.61
CA LYS A 366 15.34 11.77 39.51
C LYS A 366 15.41 13.14 40.18
N TYR A 367 14.63 13.33 41.23
CA TYR A 367 15.00 14.29 42.27
C TYR A 367 16.05 13.62 43.15
N GLY A 368 17.32 13.90 42.88
CA GLY A 368 18.36 13.76 43.89
C GLY A 368 18.23 14.93 44.87
N PRO A 369 18.22 14.71 46.19
CA PRO A 369 18.21 15.80 47.16
C PRO A 369 19.53 16.58 47.06
N LEU A 370 19.40 17.91 47.09
CA LEU A 370 20.50 18.82 47.39
C LEU A 370 21.07 18.45 48.76
N GLU A 371 22.25 17.84 48.80
CA GLU A 371 23.08 17.83 50.00
C GLU A 371 23.92 19.11 50.04
N THR A 372 23.59 19.93 51.02
CA THR A 372 24.42 20.97 51.61
C THR A 372 25.70 20.37 52.20
N VAL A 373 26.88 20.86 51.82
CA VAL A 373 27.87 21.64 52.64
C VAL A 373 28.95 22.16 51.68
#